data_AF-A0A1I2YX69-F1
#
_entry.id   AF-A0A1I2YX69-F1
#
_cell.length_a   1.000
_cell.length_b   1.000
_cell.length_c   1.000
_cell.angle_alpha   90.00
_cell.angle_beta   90.00
_cell.angle_gamma   90.00
#
_symmetry.space_group_name_H-M   'P 1'
#
loop_
_entity.id
_entity.type
_entity.pdbx_description
1 polymer ?
#
loop_
_entity_poly.entity_id
_entity_poly.type
_entity_poly.pdbx_seq_one_letter_code
_entity_poly.pdbx_strand_id
1 'polypeptide(L)' 'MVEAFVRLVCPECTKEWQENPAELPELRTNFSCSNCHATRRLTEFMRTERDLEAVRQFQ' A
#
# COMPACT_ATOMS: atom_id res chain seq x y z
N MET A 1 -14.19 4.35 16.06
CA MET A 1 -12.88 4.21 15.41
C MET A 1 -13.19 3.84 13.97
N VAL A 2 -12.83 4.66 12.99
CA VAL A 2 -13.11 4.36 11.58
C VAL A 2 -12.03 3.39 11.12
N GLU A 3 -12.40 2.12 10.97
CA GLU A 3 -11.51 1.09 10.43
C GLU A 3 -11.39 1.32 8.92
N ALA A 4 -10.45 2.17 8.52
CA ALA A 4 -10.08 2.30 7.12
C ALA A 4 -9.16 1.13 6.74
N PHE A 5 -9.46 0.49 5.62
CA PHE A 5 -8.64 -0.56 5.02
C PHE A 5 -8.29 -0.14 3.60
N VAL A 6 -7.02 -0.21 3.26
CA VAL A 6 -6.46 0.06 1.92
C VAL A 6 -6.15 -1.27 1.25
N ARG A 7 -6.44 -1.37 -0.05
CA ARG A 7 -6.08 -2.53 -0.86
C ARG A 7 -4.77 -2.26 -1.57
N LEU A 8 -3.75 -2.99 -1.16
CA LEU A 8 -2.46 -2.99 -1.81
C LEU A 8 -2.41 -4.13 -2.82
N VAL A 9 -1.88 -3.84 -4.01
CA VAL A 9 -1.59 -4.80 -5.05
C VAL A 9 -0.13 -4.68 -5.45
N CYS A 10 0.61 -5.77 -5.45
CA CYS A 10 1.97 -5.74 -5.97
C CYS A 10 1.93 -5.61 -7.50
N PRO A 11 2.55 -4.59 -8.12
CA PRO A 11 2.54 -4.43 -9.57
C PRO A 11 3.33 -5.52 -10.30
N GLU A 12 4.28 -6.17 -9.62
CA GLU A 12 5.15 -7.20 -10.21
C GLU A 12 4.52 -8.59 -10.21
N CYS A 13 3.87 -8.97 -9.11
CA CYS A 13 3.27 -10.31 -8.97
C CYS A 13 1.73 -10.30 -8.92
N THR A 14 1.11 -9.12 -9.00
CA THR A 14 -0.35 -8.90 -8.94
C THR A 14 -1.02 -9.41 -7.66
N LYS A 15 -0.22 -9.69 -6.62
CA LYS A 15 -0.74 -10.14 -5.32
C LYS A 15 -1.53 -9.02 -4.67
N GLU A 16 -2.75 -9.30 -4.25
CA GLU A 16 -3.63 -8.35 -3.54
C GLU A 16 -3.74 -8.69 -2.05
N TRP A 17 -3.72 -7.68 -1.19
CA TRP A 17 -3.95 -7.81 0.24
C TRP A 17 -4.54 -6.51 0.81
N GLN A 18 -5.13 -6.59 2.00
CA GLN A 18 -5.76 -5.46 2.69
C GLN A 18 -4.96 -5.14 3.94
N GLU A 19 -4.57 -3.88 4.09
CA GLU A 19 -3.82 -3.39 5.25
C GLU A 19 -4.51 -2.15 5.83
N ASN A 20 -4.20 -1.84 7.07
CA ASN A 20 -4.64 -0.59 7.68
C ASN A 20 -3.69 0.55 7.27
N PRO A 21 -4.20 1.66 6.74
CA PRO A 21 -3.37 2.79 6.32
C PRO A 21 -2.60 3.44 7.48
N ALA A 22 -3.09 3.28 8.71
CA ALA A 22 -2.42 3.73 9.93
C ALA A 22 -1.26 2.82 10.37
N GLU A 23 -1.26 1.55 9.95
CA GLU A 23 -0.19 0.58 10.28
C GLU A 23 0.85 0.48 9.14
N LEU A 24 0.56 1.10 7.99
CA LEU A 24 1.47 1.12 6.87
C LEU A 24 2.60 2.13 7.07
N PRO A 25 3.82 1.82 6.56
CA PRO A 25 4.90 2.78 6.53
C PRO A 25 4.59 3.93 5.58
N GLU A 26 5.35 5.03 5.65
CA GLU A 26 5.08 6.19 4.80
C GLU A 26 5.05 5.81 3.31
N LEU A 27 4.12 6.41 2.57
CA LEU A 27 3.94 6.22 1.12
C LEU A 27 5.25 6.32 0.32
N ARG A 28 6.14 7.22 0.75
CA ARG A 28 7.44 7.48 0.10
C ARG A 28 8.54 6.49 0.46
N THR A 29 8.32 5.58 1.40
CA THR A 29 9.31 4.57 1.78
C THR A 29 9.34 3.43 0.77
N ASN A 30 10.50 2.79 0.68
CA ASN A 30 10.66 1.58 -0.13
C ASN A 30 10.05 0.40 0.63
N PHE A 31 9.02 -0.19 0.06
CA PHE A 31 8.40 -1.42 0.50
C PHE A 31 8.90 -2.58 -0.35
N SER A 32 9.37 -3.63 0.32
CA SER A 32 9.78 -4.88 -0.33
C SER A 32 8.63 -5.87 -0.26
N CYS A 33 8.16 -6.34 -1.42
CA CYS A 33 7.12 -7.35 -1.44
C CYS A 33 7.65 -8.70 -0.93
N SER A 34 7.02 -9.31 0.07
CA SER A 34 7.41 -10.63 0.59
C SER A 34 7.18 -11.78 -0.39
N ASN A 35 6.52 -11.55 -1.53
CA ASN A 35 6.20 -12.59 -2.51
C ASN A 35 7.23 -12.66 -3.64
N CYS A 36 7.55 -11.51 -4.26
CA CYS A 36 8.49 -11.42 -5.37
C CYS A 36 9.82 -10.76 -4.98
N HIS A 37 9.97 -10.31 -3.73
CA HIS A 37 11.14 -9.56 -3.24
C HIS A 37 11.42 -8.26 -4.02
N ALA A 38 10.42 -7.74 -4.75
CA ALA A 38 10.55 -6.47 -5.45
C ALA A 38 10.54 -5.31 -4.45
N THR A 39 11.57 -4.48 -4.48
CA THR A 39 11.69 -3.24 -3.70
C THR A 39 11.19 -2.07 -4.53
N ARG A 40 10.05 -1.50 -4.15
CA ARG A 40 9.42 -0.34 -4.82
C ARG A 40 8.79 0.58 -3.78
N ARG A 41 8.36 1.78 -4.17
CA ARG A 41 7.68 2.67 -3.22
C ARG A 41 6.32 2.09 -2.85
N LEU A 42 5.88 2.27 -1.61
CA LEU A 42 4.54 1.83 -1.19
C LEU A 42 3.44 2.43 -2.08
N THR A 43 3.63 3.65 -2.61
CA THR A 43 2.72 4.23 -3.63
C THR A 43 2.53 3.37 -4.88
N GLU A 44 3.55 2.62 -5.31
CA GLU A 44 3.47 1.75 -6.48
C GLU A 44 2.63 0.50 -6.22
N PHE A 45 2.45 0.15 -4.93
CA PHE A 45 1.56 -0.92 -4.52
C PHE A 45 0.09 -0.46 -4.44
N MET A 46 -0.18 0.82 -4.62
CA MET A 46 -1.54 1.33 -4.57
C MET A 46 -2.19 1.16 -5.94
N ARG A 47 -3.23 0.33 -5.97
CA ARG A 47 -3.93 -0.04 -7.20
C ARG A 47 -4.51 1.17 -7.93
N THR A 48 -4.91 2.20 -7.18
CA THR A 48 -5.64 3.36 -7.68
C THR A 48 -5.30 4.62 -6.89
N GLU A 49 -5.40 5.77 -7.53
CA GLU A 49 -5.24 7.09 -6.90
C GLU A 49 -6.15 7.27 -5.67
N ARG A 50 -7.33 6.63 -5.68
CA ARG A 50 -8.26 6.60 -4.53
C ARG A 50 -7.69 5.91 -3.29
N ASP A 51 -6.94 4.80 -3.45
CA ASP A 51 -6.27 4.14 -2.33
C ASP A 51 -5.15 5.02 -1.78
N LEU A 52 -4.44 5.71 -2.67
CA LEU A 52 -3.41 6.67 -2.30
C LEU A 52 -3.96 7.88 -1.55
N GLU A 53 -5.11 8.39 -1.98
CA GLU A 53 -5.80 9.46 -1.28
C GLU A 53 -6.25 9.01 0.12
N ALA A 54 -6.82 7.80 0.24
CA ALA A 54 -7.20 7.23 1.52
C ALA A 54 -6.00 7.15 2.47
N VAL A 55 -4.88 6.54 2.07
CA VAL A 55 -3.70 6.44 2.95
C VAL A 55 -3.11 7.80 3.30
N ARG A 56 -3.12 8.75 2.35
CA ARG A 56 -2.67 10.12 2.59
C ARG A 56 -3.55 10.91 3.56
N GLN A 57 -4.81 10.52 3.77
CA GLN A 57 -5.66 11.11 4.81
C GLN A 57 -5.34 10.59 6.23
N PHE A 58 -4.64 9.45 6.34
CA PHE A 58 -4.28 8.83 7.62
C PHE A 58 -2.80 9.03 8.01
N GLN A 59 -2.02 9.73 7.19
CA GLN A 59 -0.62 10.14 7.44
C GLN A 59 -0.55 11.64 7.69
#